data_AF-A0A453NM72-F1
#
_entry.id   AF-A0A453NM72-F1
#
_cell.length_a   1.000
_cell.length_b   1.000
_cell.length_c   1.000
_cell.angle_alpha   90.00
_cell.angle_beta   90.00
_cell.angle_gamma   90.00
#
_symmetry.space_group_name_H-M   'P 1'
#
loop_
_entity.id
_entity.type
_entity.pdbx_description
1 polymer ?
#
loop_
_entity_poly.entity_id
_entity_poly.type
_entity_poly.pdbx_seq_one_letter_code
_entity_poly.pdbx_strand_id
1 'polypeptide(L)'
;WDRLVAGDCAVRALAAEDLRLTGDAAGRTLEQLPSRVFAAVPRGKGEAEFDEEAWTKDSRSISGFIAYALCAADEALRDANWLPSENEKKERTGVSIGGGIGSISDILDASQLIAENRLRRLSPFFIPKILINMASGHVSMKYGFQGPNHAAVTACATGAHSIGDATRMIQFGDADVMVAGGTESSIDALSIAGFSRLRALSTKYNSLPQASSRPFDCGRDGFVIGEGCGVMVLEALDHAMERGAKIYAEVRGYGMSGDAHHITQPQNDGRGAILAMERALEQSGLQADQIDYLNAHATSTPLGDAVEATAIKSVFGHHATSGGLALSSTKVHLILRS
;
A
#
# COMPACT_ATOMS: atom_id res chain seq x y z
N TRP A 1 -4.93 11.88 -8.96
CA TRP A 1 -5.87 11.14 -9.83
C TRP A 1 -5.71 11.56 -11.28
N ASP A 2 -5.66 12.86 -11.58
CA ASP A 2 -5.56 13.37 -12.96
C ASP A 2 -4.39 12.80 -13.76
N ARG A 3 -3.19 12.72 -13.16
CA ARG A 3 -2.02 12.05 -13.76
C ARG A 3 -2.29 10.59 -14.15
N LEU A 4 -3.11 9.87 -13.37
CA LEU A 4 -3.47 8.47 -13.64
C LEU A 4 -4.37 8.34 -14.85
N VAL A 5 -5.37 9.21 -14.94
CA VAL A 5 -6.28 9.23 -16.08
C VAL A 5 -5.58 9.76 -17.34
N ALA A 6 -4.60 10.66 -17.19
CA ALA A 6 -3.76 11.14 -18.29
C ALA A 6 -2.75 10.09 -18.80
N GLY A 7 -2.54 9.01 -18.05
CA GLY A 7 -1.65 7.92 -18.42
C GLY A 7 -0.19 8.13 -18.05
N ASP A 8 0.11 9.06 -17.13
CA ASP A 8 1.48 9.30 -16.67
C ASP A 8 2.07 8.03 -16.01
N CYS A 9 3.40 7.94 -15.95
CA CYS A 9 4.09 6.82 -15.33
C CYS A 9 5.22 7.33 -14.44
N ALA A 10 5.21 6.98 -13.15
CA ALA A 10 6.26 7.40 -12.23
C ALA A 10 7.48 6.44 -12.20
N VAL A 11 7.44 5.36 -13.00
CA VAL A 11 8.54 4.39 -13.03
C VAL A 11 9.76 5.01 -13.70
N ARG A 12 10.88 5.00 -12.99
CA ARG A 12 12.18 5.50 -13.45
C ARG A 12 13.30 4.52 -13.16
N ALA A 13 14.46 4.78 -13.76
CA ALA A 13 15.68 4.03 -13.48
C ALA A 13 16.18 4.34 -12.06
N LEU A 14 16.75 3.32 -11.43
CA LEU A 14 17.41 3.38 -10.13
C LEU A 14 18.77 4.08 -10.26
N ALA A 15 18.99 5.10 -9.42
CA ALA A 15 20.27 5.77 -9.27
C ALA A 15 20.96 5.32 -7.98
N ALA A 16 22.25 5.64 -7.83
CA ALA A 16 23.03 5.25 -6.66
C ALA A 16 22.49 5.90 -5.38
N GLU A 17 22.01 7.15 -5.45
CA GLU A 17 21.41 7.86 -4.31
C GLU A 17 20.13 7.20 -3.78
N ASP A 18 19.40 6.44 -4.62
CA ASP A 18 18.15 5.81 -4.24
C ASP A 18 18.37 4.58 -3.32
N LEU A 19 19.58 4.02 -3.28
CA LEU A 19 19.88 2.79 -2.55
C LEU A 19 20.07 2.97 -1.04
N ARG A 20 20.08 4.22 -0.55
CA ARG A 20 20.36 4.58 0.86
C ARG A 20 21.68 3.98 1.39
N LEU A 21 22.69 3.87 0.53
CA LEU A 21 24.03 3.42 0.88
C LEU A 21 25.02 4.59 0.84
N THR A 22 26.11 4.51 1.63
CA THR A 22 27.16 5.54 1.66
C THR A 22 28.39 5.13 0.85
N GLY A 23 29.02 6.12 0.19
CA GLY A 23 30.28 5.95 -0.55
C GLY A 23 30.20 5.03 -1.78
N ASP A 24 31.35 4.48 -2.20
CA ASP A 24 31.50 3.66 -3.43
C ASP A 24 30.74 2.32 -3.38
N ALA A 25 30.13 1.97 -2.25
CA ALA A 25 29.30 0.78 -2.14
C ALA A 25 28.01 0.91 -2.96
N ALA A 26 27.45 2.11 -3.09
CA ALA A 26 26.18 2.34 -3.80
C ALA A 26 26.28 2.00 -5.29
N GLY A 27 27.29 2.52 -5.99
CA GLY A 27 27.52 2.22 -7.41
C GLY A 27 27.78 0.74 -7.68
N ARG A 28 28.65 0.11 -6.88
CA ARG A 28 28.93 -1.34 -7.00
C ARG A 28 27.70 -2.20 -6.71
N THR A 29 26.83 -1.77 -5.81
CA THR A 29 25.59 -2.49 -5.49
C THR A 29 24.61 -2.34 -6.65
N LEU A 30 24.43 -1.13 -7.17
CA LEU A 30 23.55 -0.85 -8.32
C LEU A 30 23.89 -1.72 -9.53
N GLU A 31 25.17 -1.91 -9.84
CA GLU A 31 25.63 -2.77 -10.94
C GLU A 31 25.29 -4.26 -10.75
N GLN A 32 25.15 -4.71 -9.51
CA GLN A 32 24.84 -6.10 -9.17
C GLN A 32 23.34 -6.38 -9.09
N LEU A 33 22.49 -5.36 -9.01
CA LEU A 33 21.05 -5.52 -8.90
C LEU A 33 20.43 -5.94 -10.25
N PRO A 34 19.72 -7.08 -10.31
CA PRO A 34 19.03 -7.51 -11.53
C PRO A 34 17.94 -6.52 -11.96
N SER A 35 17.15 -6.03 -11.00
CA SER A 35 16.14 -4.99 -11.21
C SER A 35 16.71 -3.62 -10.86
N ARG A 36 16.58 -2.66 -11.79
CA ARG A 36 17.06 -1.28 -11.66
C ARG A 36 15.98 -0.28 -12.06
N VAL A 37 14.72 -0.63 -11.78
CA VAL A 37 13.54 0.19 -12.05
C VAL A 37 12.64 0.17 -10.84
N PHE A 38 12.00 1.30 -10.56
CA PHE A 38 11.13 1.48 -9.40
C PHE A 38 10.24 2.72 -9.57
N ALA A 39 9.24 2.86 -8.71
CA ALA A 39 8.40 4.06 -8.63
C ALA A 39 8.49 4.70 -7.24
N ALA A 40 9.08 5.89 -7.17
CA ALA A 40 9.21 6.65 -5.93
C ALA A 40 8.23 7.81 -5.85
N VAL A 41 7.86 8.18 -4.63
CA VAL A 41 7.06 9.39 -4.39
C VAL A 41 7.94 10.58 -4.81
N PRO A 42 7.45 11.51 -5.64
CA PRO A 42 8.16 12.76 -5.94
C PRO A 42 8.42 13.54 -4.65
N ARG A 43 9.68 13.85 -4.36
CA ARG A 43 10.08 14.56 -3.14
C ARG A 43 10.46 16.00 -3.47
N GLY A 44 10.03 16.94 -2.64
CA GLY A 44 10.34 18.35 -2.80
C GLY A 44 9.33 19.24 -2.08
N LYS A 45 9.38 20.55 -2.36
CA LYS A 45 8.51 21.57 -1.74
C LYS A 45 7.55 22.21 -2.74
N GLY A 46 7.54 21.72 -3.98
CA GLY A 46 6.64 22.17 -5.02
C GLY A 46 5.21 21.73 -4.77
N GLU A 47 4.29 22.29 -5.56
CA GLU A 47 2.98 21.70 -5.72
C GLU A 47 3.17 20.28 -6.25
N ALA A 48 2.36 19.33 -5.77
CA ALA A 48 2.40 17.95 -6.21
C ALA A 48 3.63 17.11 -5.77
N GLU A 49 4.37 17.57 -4.75
CA GLU A 49 5.56 16.90 -4.20
C GLU A 49 5.41 16.64 -2.70
N PHE A 50 6.06 15.58 -2.23
CA PHE A 50 6.10 15.24 -0.81
C PHE A 50 7.23 15.97 -0.09
N ASP A 51 6.86 16.94 0.74
CA ASP A 51 7.78 17.62 1.66
C ASP A 51 8.07 16.75 2.89
N GLU A 52 9.06 15.88 2.78
CA GLU A 52 9.46 14.95 3.84
C GLU A 52 9.83 15.67 5.15
N GLU A 53 10.41 16.87 5.08
CA GLU A 53 10.79 17.66 6.26
C GLU A 53 9.55 18.08 7.06
N ALA A 54 8.46 18.46 6.37
CA ALA A 54 7.21 18.86 7.02
C ALA A 54 6.62 17.75 7.94
N TRP A 55 6.88 16.48 7.62
CA TRP A 55 6.34 15.32 8.33
C TRP A 55 7.32 14.65 9.30
N THR A 56 8.61 15.01 9.26
CA THR A 56 9.67 14.37 10.05
C THR A 56 10.39 15.31 11.02
N LYS A 57 10.32 16.64 10.81
CA LYS A 57 11.08 17.65 11.56
C LYS A 57 10.96 17.54 13.09
N ASP A 58 9.78 17.19 13.58
CA ASP A 58 9.46 17.22 15.00
C ASP A 58 9.75 15.87 15.71
N SER A 59 10.13 14.82 14.96
CA SER A 59 10.48 13.54 15.57
C SER A 59 11.47 12.69 14.77
N ARG A 60 12.56 12.31 15.43
CA ARG A 60 13.55 11.34 14.94
C ARG A 60 13.04 9.88 14.96
N SER A 61 11.83 9.63 15.47
CA SER A 61 11.20 8.31 15.49
C SER A 61 10.41 7.99 14.23
N ILE A 62 10.32 8.92 13.28
CA ILE A 62 9.52 8.77 12.06
C ILE A 62 10.41 8.21 10.95
N SER A 63 10.04 7.05 10.43
CA SER A 63 10.60 6.46 9.21
C SER A 63 9.71 6.79 8.00
N GLY A 64 10.17 6.50 6.78
CA GLY A 64 9.49 6.92 5.54
C GLY A 64 8.03 6.49 5.46
N PHE A 65 7.72 5.23 5.81
CA PHE A 65 6.33 4.73 5.78
C PHE A 65 5.42 5.44 6.80
N ILE A 66 5.97 5.85 7.95
CA ILE A 66 5.24 6.61 8.97
C ILE A 66 4.98 8.04 8.46
N ALA A 67 5.97 8.66 7.82
CA ALA A 67 5.83 10.00 7.25
C ALA A 67 4.75 10.03 6.14
N TYR A 68 4.73 9.04 5.26
CA TYR A 68 3.68 8.89 4.24
C TYR A 68 2.29 8.71 4.87
N ALA A 69 2.17 7.88 5.91
CA ALA A 69 0.91 7.66 6.61
C ALA A 69 0.38 8.95 7.28
N LEU A 70 1.26 9.72 7.93
CA LEU A 70 0.88 11.00 8.53
C LEU A 70 0.37 12.00 7.50
N CYS A 71 1.03 12.08 6.35
CA CYS A 71 0.65 12.96 5.25
C CYS A 71 -0.71 12.56 4.64
N ALA A 72 -0.86 11.29 4.25
CA ALA A 72 -2.09 10.79 3.66
C ALA A 72 -3.28 10.86 4.64
N ALA A 73 -3.05 10.62 5.94
CA ALA A 73 -4.09 10.75 6.96
C ALA A 73 -4.51 12.22 7.18
N ASP A 74 -3.56 13.17 7.19
CA ASP A 74 -3.88 14.61 7.28
C ASP A 74 -4.77 15.05 6.11
N GLU A 75 -4.43 14.61 4.90
CA GLU A 75 -5.23 14.87 3.71
C GLU A 75 -6.64 14.26 3.81
N ALA A 76 -6.74 12.96 4.14
CA ALA A 76 -8.01 12.27 4.22
C ALA A 76 -8.94 12.84 5.30
N LEU A 77 -8.40 13.22 6.46
CA LEU A 77 -9.16 13.86 7.53
C LEU A 77 -9.66 15.25 7.15
N ARG A 78 -8.86 16.03 6.41
CA ARG A 78 -9.27 17.34 5.90
C ARG A 78 -10.35 17.20 4.82
N ASP A 79 -10.21 16.24 3.90
CA ASP A 79 -11.22 15.96 2.88
C ASP A 79 -12.55 15.52 3.52
N ALA A 80 -12.49 14.69 4.56
CA ALA A 80 -13.67 14.27 5.33
C ALA A 80 -14.25 15.37 6.24
N ASN A 81 -13.54 16.50 6.38
CA ASN A 81 -13.80 17.55 7.37
C ASN A 81 -13.99 16.97 8.79
N TRP A 82 -13.08 16.08 9.21
CA TRP A 82 -13.13 15.38 10.48
C TRP A 82 -11.89 15.67 11.34
N LEU A 83 -11.97 16.74 12.14
CA LEU A 83 -10.95 17.13 13.10
C LEU A 83 -11.63 17.47 14.44
N PRO A 84 -12.24 16.47 15.12
CA PRO A 84 -13.02 16.71 16.32
C PRO A 84 -12.14 17.28 17.45
N SER A 85 -12.72 18.20 18.21
CA SER A 85 -12.08 18.75 19.42
C SER A 85 -12.51 17.98 20.67
N GLU A 86 -13.74 17.47 20.64
CA GLU A 86 -14.48 16.80 21.70
C GLU A 86 -13.91 15.41 21.99
N ASN A 87 -13.75 15.08 23.28
CA ASN A 87 -13.18 13.79 23.70
C ASN A 87 -14.02 12.61 23.26
N GLU A 88 -15.35 12.69 23.36
CA GLU A 88 -16.27 11.63 22.92
C GLU A 88 -16.03 11.26 21.45
N LYS A 89 -15.97 12.24 20.55
CA LYS A 89 -15.69 11.99 19.12
C LYS A 89 -14.29 11.42 18.88
N LYS A 90 -13.30 11.83 19.68
CA LYS A 90 -11.93 11.29 19.62
C LYS A 90 -11.87 9.85 20.10
N GLU A 91 -12.59 9.51 21.17
CA GLU A 91 -12.74 8.15 21.71
C GLU A 91 -13.50 7.24 20.73
N ARG A 92 -14.41 7.80 19.94
CA ARG A 92 -15.13 7.11 18.85
C ARG A 92 -14.43 7.13 17.49
N THR A 93 -13.23 7.72 17.42
CA THR A 93 -12.39 7.69 16.21
C THR A 93 -11.21 6.76 16.42
N GLY A 94 -11.07 5.74 15.58
CA GLY A 94 -9.93 4.83 15.57
C GLY A 94 -9.03 4.98 14.34
N VAL A 95 -7.95 4.20 14.30
CA VAL A 95 -6.96 4.20 13.22
C VAL A 95 -6.56 2.75 12.89
N SER A 96 -6.60 2.40 11.61
CA SER A 96 -6.09 1.13 11.09
C SER A 96 -5.25 1.29 9.82
N ILE A 97 -3.97 1.59 9.99
CA ILE A 97 -3.01 1.77 8.90
C ILE A 97 -1.90 0.73 9.04
N GLY A 98 -1.90 -0.27 8.15
CA GLY A 98 -0.89 -1.31 8.10
C GLY A 98 0.30 -0.94 7.21
N GLY A 99 1.47 -1.53 7.51
CA GLY A 99 2.63 -1.58 6.61
C GLY A 99 2.96 -3.03 6.24
N GLY A 100 3.52 -3.27 5.06
CA GLY A 100 3.86 -4.62 4.62
C GLY A 100 5.15 -5.14 5.27
N ILE A 101 6.17 -4.30 5.27
CA ILE A 101 7.55 -4.68 5.62
C ILE A 101 8.10 -3.79 6.75
N GLY A 102 7.79 -2.49 6.74
CA GLY A 102 8.31 -1.52 7.71
C GLY A 102 9.58 -0.82 7.18
N SER A 103 10.59 -0.64 8.03
CA SER A 103 11.82 0.08 7.65
C SER A 103 13.05 -0.83 7.61
N ILE A 104 13.27 -1.49 6.47
CA ILE A 104 14.45 -2.35 6.27
C ILE A 104 15.75 -1.55 6.33
N SER A 105 15.77 -0.31 5.81
CA SER A 105 16.96 0.54 5.87
C SER A 105 17.42 0.81 7.31
N ASP A 106 16.49 1.04 8.25
CA ASP A 106 16.85 1.24 9.66
C ASP A 106 17.42 -0.03 10.31
N ILE A 107 16.95 -1.20 9.89
CA ILE A 107 17.49 -2.50 10.34
C ILE A 107 18.90 -2.72 9.80
N LEU A 108 19.16 -2.35 8.54
CA LEU A 108 20.49 -2.41 7.93
C LEU A 108 21.48 -1.48 8.64
N ASP A 109 21.09 -0.25 8.93
CA ASP A 109 21.93 0.70 9.67
C ASP A 109 22.29 0.15 11.05
N ALA A 110 21.33 -0.43 11.77
CA ALA A 110 21.55 -1.08 13.05
C ALA A 110 22.50 -2.29 12.93
N SER A 111 22.34 -3.11 11.89
CA SER A 111 23.22 -4.25 11.61
C SER A 111 24.66 -3.82 11.34
N GLN A 112 24.86 -2.74 10.57
CA GLN A 112 26.17 -2.18 10.30
C GLN A 112 26.86 -1.70 11.59
N LEU A 113 26.12 -1.07 12.51
CA LEU A 113 26.67 -0.69 13.82
C LEU A 113 27.18 -1.89 14.63
N ILE A 114 26.56 -3.07 14.50
CA ILE A 114 27.04 -4.30 15.13
C ILE A 114 28.35 -4.74 14.48
N ALA A 115 28.37 -4.86 13.15
CA ALA A 115 29.53 -5.33 12.39
C ALA A 115 30.78 -4.47 12.62
N GLU A 116 30.60 -3.17 12.83
CA GLU A 116 31.68 -2.20 13.07
C GLU A 116 32.02 -1.99 14.55
N ASN A 117 31.41 -2.77 15.46
CA ASN A 117 31.55 -2.62 16.92
C ASN A 117 31.17 -1.21 17.44
N ARG A 118 30.17 -0.56 16.83
CA ARG A 118 29.66 0.77 17.15
C ARG A 118 28.26 0.77 17.76
N LEU A 119 27.79 -0.34 18.32
CA LEU A 119 26.42 -0.53 18.82
C LEU A 119 25.96 0.54 19.83
N ARG A 120 26.89 1.18 20.58
CA ARG A 120 26.59 2.32 21.46
C ARG A 120 25.96 3.53 20.73
N ARG A 121 26.06 3.60 19.40
CA ARG A 121 25.45 4.66 18.56
C ARG A 121 24.02 4.32 18.10
N LEU A 122 23.48 3.15 18.45
CA LEU A 122 22.12 2.77 18.08
C LEU A 122 21.13 3.79 18.64
N SER A 123 20.22 4.26 17.79
CA SER A 123 19.21 5.23 18.19
C SER A 123 18.26 4.63 19.24
N PRO A 124 17.88 5.38 20.30
CA PRO A 124 16.81 4.95 21.20
C PRO A 124 15.46 4.80 20.49
N PHE A 125 15.31 5.42 19.30
CA PHE A 125 14.11 5.33 18.47
C PHE A 125 14.14 4.17 17.47
N PHE A 126 15.15 3.30 17.50
CA PHE A 126 15.26 2.18 16.56
C PHE A 126 14.00 1.32 16.52
N ILE A 127 13.51 0.86 17.68
CA ILE A 127 12.32 0.02 17.75
C ILE A 127 11.07 0.76 17.24
N PRO A 128 10.74 1.97 17.71
CA PRO A 128 9.64 2.75 17.14
C PRO A 128 9.70 2.97 15.61
N LYS A 129 10.90 3.07 15.01
CA LYS A 129 11.05 3.29 13.56
C LYS A 129 10.71 2.05 12.72
N ILE A 130 10.87 0.85 13.27
CA ILE A 130 10.73 -0.41 12.52
C ILE A 130 9.40 -1.14 12.78
N LEU A 131 8.69 -0.78 13.85
CA LEU A 131 7.41 -1.38 14.19
C LEU A 131 6.31 -0.91 13.23
N ILE A 132 5.77 -1.84 12.46
CA ILE A 132 4.79 -1.58 11.40
C ILE A 132 3.53 -0.85 11.90
N ASN A 133 3.05 -1.17 13.10
CA ASN A 133 1.86 -0.55 13.69
C ASN A 133 2.08 0.92 14.11
N MET A 134 3.31 1.44 14.01
CA MET A 134 3.60 2.83 14.39
C MET A 134 3.05 3.86 13.41
N ALA A 135 2.67 3.46 12.18
CA ALA A 135 1.88 4.32 11.31
C ALA A 135 0.55 4.72 11.97
N SER A 136 -0.24 3.73 12.42
CA SER A 136 -1.47 3.98 13.18
C SER A 136 -1.22 4.75 14.48
N GLY A 137 -0.17 4.37 15.22
CA GLY A 137 0.19 5.04 16.48
C GLY A 137 0.50 6.52 16.31
N HIS A 138 1.30 6.89 15.31
CA HIS A 138 1.65 8.29 15.05
C HIS A 138 0.44 9.12 14.60
N VAL A 139 -0.43 8.57 13.74
CA VAL A 139 -1.68 9.23 13.34
C VAL A 139 -2.61 9.43 14.54
N SER A 140 -2.81 8.38 15.35
CA SER A 140 -3.62 8.44 16.56
C SER A 140 -3.12 9.53 17.52
N MET A 141 -1.82 9.55 17.83
CA MET A 141 -1.22 10.56 18.72
C MET A 141 -1.33 11.97 18.16
N LYS A 142 -1.17 12.17 16.84
CA LYS A 142 -1.22 13.50 16.21
C LYS A 142 -2.60 14.14 16.34
N TYR A 143 -3.67 13.37 16.16
CA TYR A 143 -5.06 13.89 16.19
C TYR A 143 -5.80 13.62 17.51
N GLY A 144 -5.18 12.87 18.43
CA GLY A 144 -5.75 12.51 19.72
C GLY A 144 -6.86 11.46 19.64
N PHE A 145 -6.86 10.63 18.59
CA PHE A 145 -7.83 9.54 18.39
C PHE A 145 -7.56 8.40 19.36
N GLN A 146 -8.60 7.99 20.09
CA GLN A 146 -8.54 7.09 21.24
C GLN A 146 -9.41 5.84 21.07
N GLY A 147 -10.08 5.69 19.92
CA GLY A 147 -10.74 4.46 19.53
C GLY A 147 -9.75 3.34 19.18
N PRO A 148 -10.20 2.29 18.47
CA PRO A 148 -9.35 1.17 18.08
C PRO A 148 -8.08 1.64 17.36
N ASN A 149 -6.91 1.31 17.91
CA ASN A 149 -5.61 1.56 17.30
C ASN A 149 -5.02 0.22 16.83
N HIS A 150 -5.19 -0.06 15.54
CA HIS A 150 -5.00 -1.37 14.92
C HIS A 150 -4.05 -1.30 13.72
N ALA A 151 -3.49 -2.43 13.29
CA ALA A 151 -2.76 -2.55 12.04
C ALA A 151 -2.81 -4.01 11.57
N ALA A 152 -3.47 -4.27 10.44
CA ALA A 152 -3.36 -5.56 9.78
C ALA A 152 -2.04 -5.64 9.00
N VAL A 153 -1.42 -6.83 8.93
CA VAL A 153 -0.20 -7.05 8.14
C VAL A 153 -0.31 -8.36 7.37
N THR A 154 -0.53 -8.25 6.06
CA THR A 154 -0.78 -9.37 5.15
C THR A 154 -0.09 -9.16 3.80
N ALA A 155 1.16 -8.67 3.85
CA ALA A 155 1.98 -8.38 2.67
C ALA A 155 1.25 -7.45 1.68
N CYS A 156 1.08 -7.87 0.42
CA CYS A 156 0.43 -7.05 -0.60
C CYS A 156 -1.06 -6.78 -0.34
N ALA A 157 -1.70 -7.53 0.56
CA ALA A 157 -3.10 -7.34 0.95
C ALA A 157 -3.27 -6.43 2.18
N THR A 158 -2.17 -5.95 2.79
CA THR A 158 -2.19 -5.18 4.05
C THR A 158 -3.17 -4.00 4.03
N GLY A 159 -3.16 -3.19 2.97
CA GLY A 159 -4.05 -2.04 2.87
C GLY A 159 -5.52 -2.45 2.77
N ALA A 160 -5.82 -3.50 2.00
CA ALA A 160 -7.18 -4.02 1.85
C ALA A 160 -7.71 -4.60 3.17
N HIS A 161 -6.90 -5.38 3.89
CA HIS A 161 -7.30 -5.93 5.19
C HIS A 161 -7.44 -4.84 6.25
N SER A 162 -6.56 -3.83 6.25
CA SER A 162 -6.66 -2.72 7.20
C SER A 162 -7.96 -1.91 7.01
N ILE A 163 -8.38 -1.69 5.75
CA ILE A 163 -9.68 -1.07 5.43
C ILE A 163 -10.83 -2.00 5.83
N GLY A 164 -10.76 -3.28 5.46
CA GLY A 164 -11.82 -4.24 5.76
C GLY A 164 -12.05 -4.46 7.27
N ASP A 165 -10.97 -4.59 8.04
CA ASP A 165 -11.03 -4.75 9.50
C ASP A 165 -11.58 -3.47 10.16
N ALA A 166 -11.19 -2.28 9.67
CA ALA A 166 -11.77 -1.02 10.13
C ALA A 166 -13.28 -0.90 9.81
N THR A 167 -13.71 -1.37 8.62
CA THR A 167 -15.15 -1.48 8.30
C THR A 167 -15.87 -2.39 9.30
N ARG A 168 -15.26 -3.52 9.69
CA ARG A 168 -15.84 -4.44 10.69
C ARG A 168 -15.94 -3.81 12.07
N MET A 169 -14.92 -3.07 12.51
CA MET A 169 -14.95 -2.35 13.79
C MET A 169 -16.10 -1.34 13.83
N ILE A 170 -16.35 -0.61 12.73
CA ILE A 170 -17.50 0.29 12.65
C ILE A 170 -18.82 -0.48 12.69
N GLN A 171 -18.95 -1.54 11.89
CA GLN A 171 -20.16 -2.38 11.85
C GLN A 171 -20.50 -3.03 13.19
N PHE A 172 -19.48 -3.35 13.99
CA PHE A 172 -19.65 -3.95 15.32
C PHE A 172 -19.86 -2.91 16.43
N GLY A 173 -19.74 -1.62 16.11
CA GLY A 173 -19.91 -0.52 17.05
C GLY A 173 -18.66 -0.16 17.87
N ASP A 174 -17.48 -0.71 17.54
CA ASP A 174 -16.23 -0.40 18.22
C ASP A 174 -15.77 1.05 17.99
N ALA A 175 -16.14 1.65 16.85
CA ALA A 175 -15.88 3.04 16.48
C ALA A 175 -16.98 3.59 15.56
N ASP A 176 -17.14 4.91 15.52
CA ASP A 176 -18.02 5.57 14.53
C ASP A 176 -17.23 6.04 13.31
N VAL A 177 -15.94 6.36 13.50
CA VAL A 177 -15.01 6.80 12.46
C VAL A 177 -13.71 6.00 12.54
N MET A 178 -13.19 5.58 11.40
CA MET A 178 -11.88 4.92 11.30
C MET A 178 -11.03 5.56 10.21
N VAL A 179 -9.80 5.93 10.54
CA VAL A 179 -8.78 6.32 9.56
C VAL A 179 -8.03 5.06 9.13
N ALA A 180 -8.31 4.55 7.94
CA ALA A 180 -7.85 3.23 7.52
C ALA A 180 -7.09 3.23 6.19
N GLY A 181 -6.11 2.35 6.04
CA GLY A 181 -5.31 2.30 4.81
C GLY A 181 -4.06 1.45 4.88
N GLY A 182 -3.12 1.72 3.98
CA GLY A 182 -1.83 1.03 3.91
C GLY A 182 -0.71 1.98 3.53
N THR A 183 0.49 1.71 4.02
CA THR A 183 1.71 2.50 3.74
C THR A 183 2.91 1.60 3.53
N GLU A 184 3.84 1.99 2.66
CA GLU A 184 5.08 1.27 2.44
C GLU A 184 6.21 2.21 1.97
N SER A 185 7.44 1.93 2.39
CA SER A 185 8.64 2.71 2.01
C SER A 185 9.86 1.80 1.86
N SER A 186 9.73 0.75 1.07
CA SER A 186 10.72 -0.34 0.96
C SER A 186 11.61 -0.24 -0.28
N ILE A 187 11.93 0.98 -0.73
CA ILE A 187 12.93 1.22 -1.78
C ILE A 187 14.28 1.41 -1.10
N ASP A 188 15.00 0.30 -0.95
CA ASP A 188 16.36 0.21 -0.44
C ASP A 188 17.09 -0.97 -1.08
N ALA A 189 18.43 -0.99 -0.93
CA ALA A 189 19.28 -2.00 -1.55
C ALA A 189 18.90 -3.44 -1.20
N LEU A 190 18.58 -3.73 0.08
CA LEU A 190 18.28 -5.09 0.50
C LEU A 190 16.90 -5.52 0.03
N SER A 191 15.91 -4.64 0.07
CA SER A 191 14.56 -4.92 -0.42
C SER A 191 14.57 -5.25 -1.91
N ILE A 192 15.25 -4.44 -2.72
CA ILE A 192 15.38 -4.69 -4.17
C ILE A 192 16.16 -5.98 -4.43
N ALA A 193 17.28 -6.21 -3.71
CA ALA A 193 18.06 -7.44 -3.85
C ALA A 193 17.24 -8.69 -3.47
N GLY A 194 16.49 -8.63 -2.36
CA GLY A 194 15.66 -9.72 -1.85
C GLY A 194 14.58 -10.11 -2.84
N PHE A 195 13.77 -9.15 -3.30
CA PHE A 195 12.74 -9.43 -4.30
C PHE A 195 13.31 -9.83 -5.67
N SER A 196 14.48 -9.30 -6.06
CA SER A 196 15.20 -9.76 -7.25
C SER A 196 15.62 -11.23 -7.13
N ARG A 197 16.07 -11.68 -5.95
CA ARG A 197 16.45 -13.08 -5.70
C ARG A 197 15.25 -14.02 -5.70
N LEU A 198 14.08 -13.54 -5.29
CA LEU A 198 12.80 -14.24 -5.46
C LEU A 198 12.33 -14.30 -6.92
N ARG A 199 13.02 -13.62 -7.86
CA ARG A 199 12.61 -13.46 -9.26
C ARG A 199 11.21 -12.84 -9.39
N ALA A 200 10.88 -11.94 -8.46
CA ALA A 200 9.59 -11.29 -8.42
C ALA A 200 9.58 -9.94 -9.15
N LEU A 201 10.74 -9.30 -9.32
CA LEU A 201 10.88 -7.99 -9.96
C LEU A 201 11.12 -8.09 -11.46
N SER A 202 10.63 -7.09 -12.22
CA SER A 202 11.00 -6.89 -13.62
C SER A 202 12.50 -6.62 -13.75
N THR A 203 13.14 -7.24 -14.74
CA THR A 203 14.58 -7.12 -15.00
C THR A 203 14.90 -6.83 -16.46
N LYS A 204 14.02 -7.21 -17.40
CA LYS A 204 14.23 -7.04 -18.84
C LYS A 204 14.15 -5.58 -19.31
N TYR A 205 13.41 -4.75 -18.57
CA TYR A 205 13.05 -3.39 -19.00
C TYR A 205 13.86 -2.30 -18.28
N ASN A 206 15.05 -2.62 -17.77
CA ASN A 206 15.92 -1.64 -17.10
C ASN A 206 16.27 -0.41 -17.97
N SER A 207 16.36 -0.58 -19.29
CA SER A 207 16.61 0.51 -20.25
C SER A 207 15.35 1.27 -20.68
N LEU A 208 14.16 0.76 -20.36
CA LEU A 208 12.86 1.37 -20.68
C LEU A 208 11.95 1.33 -19.43
N PRO A 209 12.26 2.09 -18.37
CA PRO A 209 11.59 1.96 -17.08
C PRO A 209 10.07 2.10 -17.14
N GLN A 210 9.55 3.07 -17.90
CA GLN A 210 8.11 3.28 -18.04
C GLN A 210 7.37 2.11 -18.71
N ALA A 211 8.09 1.22 -19.39
CA ALA A 211 7.53 0.03 -20.02
C ALA A 211 7.68 -1.23 -19.14
N SER A 212 8.23 -1.12 -17.93
CA SER A 212 8.59 -2.29 -17.11
C SER A 212 7.42 -2.91 -16.36
N SER A 213 6.48 -2.10 -15.87
CA SER A 213 5.22 -2.58 -15.30
C SER A 213 4.16 -2.66 -16.38
N ARG A 214 3.70 -3.87 -16.68
CA ARG A 214 2.80 -4.18 -17.80
C ARG A 214 1.85 -5.33 -17.45
N PRO A 215 0.90 -5.13 -16.52
CA PRO A 215 -0.03 -6.17 -16.11
C PRO A 215 -0.77 -6.79 -17.30
N PHE A 216 -0.96 -8.10 -17.28
CA PHE A 216 -1.57 -8.92 -18.33
C PHE A 216 -0.85 -8.97 -19.69
N ASP A 217 0.12 -8.10 -19.98
CA ASP A 217 0.90 -8.11 -21.22
C ASP A 217 1.73 -9.40 -21.37
N CYS A 218 1.87 -9.91 -22.60
CA CYS A 218 2.62 -11.14 -22.86
C CYS A 218 4.13 -11.01 -22.58
N GLY A 219 4.66 -9.77 -22.59
CA GLY A 219 6.05 -9.46 -22.32
C GLY A 219 6.39 -9.22 -20.85
N ARG A 220 5.43 -9.34 -19.92
CA ARG A 220 5.65 -9.12 -18.48
C ARG A 220 6.65 -10.11 -17.87
N ASP A 221 7.50 -9.65 -16.96
CA ASP A 221 8.55 -10.48 -16.35
C ASP A 221 8.71 -10.30 -14.83
N GLY A 222 7.83 -9.54 -14.18
CA GLY A 222 7.85 -9.27 -12.75
C GLY A 222 7.30 -7.89 -12.42
N PHE A 223 7.04 -7.64 -11.14
CA PHE A 223 6.52 -6.35 -10.70
C PHE A 223 7.62 -5.29 -10.60
N VAL A 224 7.22 -4.03 -10.52
CA VAL A 224 8.11 -2.89 -10.21
C VAL A 224 7.82 -2.44 -8.79
N ILE A 225 8.85 -2.33 -7.96
CA ILE A 225 8.68 -1.91 -6.57
C ILE A 225 8.27 -0.43 -6.52
N GLY A 226 7.30 -0.12 -5.65
CA GLY A 226 6.86 1.25 -5.39
C GLY A 226 6.80 1.55 -3.89
N GLU A 227 6.82 2.82 -3.52
CA GLU A 227 6.58 3.31 -2.16
C GLU A 227 5.39 4.27 -2.14
N GLY A 228 4.75 4.49 -0.99
CA GLY A 228 3.67 5.47 -0.84
C GLY A 228 2.67 5.07 0.23
N CYS A 229 1.56 5.80 0.29
CA CYS A 229 0.47 5.52 1.22
C CYS A 229 -0.89 5.88 0.60
N GLY A 230 -1.91 5.09 0.93
CA GLY A 230 -3.31 5.41 0.67
C GLY A 230 -4.11 5.27 1.96
N VAL A 231 -4.88 6.31 2.29
CA VAL A 231 -5.72 6.38 3.51
C VAL A 231 -7.12 6.85 3.13
N MET A 232 -8.13 6.30 3.79
CA MET A 232 -9.53 6.68 3.69
C MET A 232 -10.07 6.94 5.09
N VAL A 233 -11.05 7.84 5.19
CA VAL A 233 -11.88 7.97 6.39
C VAL A 233 -13.15 7.15 6.17
N LEU A 234 -13.30 6.08 6.94
CA LEU A 234 -14.49 5.25 6.99
C LEU A 234 -15.38 5.74 8.13
N GLU A 235 -16.69 5.70 7.94
CA GLU A 235 -17.62 6.28 8.89
C GLU A 235 -18.96 5.54 8.88
N ALA A 236 -19.59 5.42 10.05
CA ALA A 236 -20.94 4.90 10.17
C ALA A 236 -21.92 5.79 9.37
N LEU A 237 -22.79 5.17 8.57
CA LEU A 237 -23.66 5.89 7.63
C LEU A 237 -24.54 6.94 8.33
N ASP A 238 -25.18 6.55 9.43
CA ASP A 238 -26.06 7.45 10.19
C ASP A 238 -25.28 8.64 10.75
N HIS A 239 -24.09 8.39 11.32
CA HIS A 239 -23.21 9.45 11.84
C HIS A 239 -22.73 10.39 10.72
N ALA A 240 -22.35 9.87 9.55
CA ALA A 240 -21.99 10.66 8.38
C ALA A 240 -23.16 11.53 7.89
N MET A 241 -24.38 10.98 7.84
CA MET A 241 -25.59 11.69 7.46
C MET A 241 -25.96 12.79 8.45
N GLU A 242 -25.90 12.51 9.75
CA GLU A 242 -26.22 13.45 10.83
C GLU A 242 -25.32 14.69 10.78
N ARG A 243 -24.03 14.53 10.50
CA ARG A 243 -23.09 15.66 10.37
C ARG A 243 -23.03 16.28 8.97
N GLY A 244 -23.80 15.77 8.00
CA GLY A 244 -23.80 16.26 6.62
C GLY A 244 -22.49 16.03 5.87
N ALA A 245 -21.81 14.91 6.13
CA ALA A 245 -20.56 14.56 5.47
C ALA A 245 -20.75 14.31 3.96
N LYS A 246 -19.72 14.62 3.17
CA LYS A 246 -19.66 14.18 1.77
C LYS A 246 -19.39 12.67 1.73
N ILE A 247 -20.29 11.90 1.14
CA ILE A 247 -20.18 10.45 1.00
C ILE A 247 -19.70 10.11 -0.41
N TYR A 248 -18.56 9.43 -0.53
CA TYR A 248 -18.01 8.99 -1.82
C TYR A 248 -18.62 7.67 -2.30
N ALA A 249 -18.66 6.68 -1.42
CA ALA A 249 -19.15 5.32 -1.69
C ALA A 249 -19.40 4.59 -0.36
N GLU A 250 -20.04 3.42 -0.43
CA GLU A 250 -20.28 2.52 0.69
C GLU A 250 -19.39 1.27 0.57
N VAL A 251 -18.75 0.84 1.66
CA VAL A 251 -18.03 -0.45 1.69
C VAL A 251 -19.02 -1.58 1.92
N ARG A 252 -19.44 -2.23 0.84
CA ARG A 252 -20.49 -3.26 0.85
C ARG A 252 -20.01 -4.67 1.17
N GLY A 253 -18.76 -4.99 0.89
CA GLY A 253 -18.23 -6.34 1.00
C GLY A 253 -16.74 -6.38 1.27
N TYR A 254 -16.33 -7.31 2.12
CA TYR A 254 -14.95 -7.59 2.50
C TYR A 254 -14.74 -9.12 2.55
N GLY A 255 -14.35 -9.67 1.40
CA GLY A 255 -14.05 -11.09 1.24
C GLY A 255 -12.58 -11.40 1.48
N MET A 256 -12.33 -12.43 2.29
CA MET A 256 -10.98 -12.94 2.59
C MET A 256 -10.89 -14.42 2.27
N SER A 257 -9.70 -14.89 1.92
CA SER A 257 -9.36 -16.31 1.74
C SER A 257 -7.86 -16.51 1.86
N GLY A 258 -7.42 -17.77 1.93
CA GLY A 258 -6.03 -18.15 1.76
C GLY A 258 -5.91 -19.26 0.73
N ASP A 259 -4.84 -19.24 -0.06
CA ASP A 259 -4.57 -20.26 -1.07
C ASP A 259 -4.17 -21.61 -0.45
N ALA A 260 -3.51 -21.57 0.72
CA ALA A 260 -2.96 -22.77 1.38
C ALA A 260 -2.11 -23.66 0.43
N HIS A 261 -1.38 -23.04 -0.50
CA HIS A 261 -0.71 -23.72 -1.61
C HIS A 261 0.82 -23.59 -1.57
N HIS A 262 1.34 -22.38 -1.76
CA HIS A 262 2.78 -22.10 -1.78
C HIS A 262 3.06 -20.74 -1.13
N ILE A 263 4.26 -20.55 -0.58
CA ILE A 263 4.62 -19.33 0.17
C ILE A 263 4.63 -18.05 -0.67
N THR A 264 4.80 -18.17 -2.00
CA THR A 264 4.92 -17.03 -2.93
C THR A 264 4.20 -17.23 -4.26
N GLN A 265 3.71 -18.43 -4.57
CA GLN A 265 3.06 -18.72 -5.84
C GLN A 265 1.58 -18.93 -5.59
N PRO A 266 0.70 -18.34 -6.42
CA PRO A 266 -0.72 -18.57 -6.30
C PRO A 266 -1.06 -20.01 -6.71
N GLN A 267 -2.19 -20.52 -6.23
CA GLN A 267 -2.72 -21.80 -6.72
C GLN A 267 -3.11 -21.67 -8.20
N ASN A 268 -2.72 -22.65 -9.03
CA ASN A 268 -2.90 -22.57 -10.49
C ASN A 268 -4.35 -22.40 -10.96
N ASP A 269 -5.33 -22.92 -10.21
CA ASP A 269 -6.75 -22.77 -10.52
C ASP A 269 -7.35 -21.44 -10.00
N GLY A 270 -6.56 -20.64 -9.29
CA GLY A 270 -6.98 -19.36 -8.72
C GLY A 270 -8.00 -19.47 -7.60
N ARG A 271 -8.16 -20.64 -6.95
CA ARG A 271 -9.27 -20.88 -6.02
C ARG A 271 -9.35 -19.87 -4.87
N GLY A 272 -8.23 -19.44 -4.30
CA GLY A 272 -8.26 -18.39 -3.27
C GLY A 272 -8.80 -17.06 -3.81
N ALA A 273 -8.28 -16.58 -4.94
CA ALA A 273 -8.79 -15.36 -5.57
C ALA A 273 -10.30 -15.45 -5.89
N ILE A 274 -10.77 -16.60 -6.39
CA ILE A 274 -12.19 -16.87 -6.61
C ILE A 274 -12.98 -16.75 -5.30
N LEU A 275 -12.54 -17.44 -4.23
CA LEU A 275 -13.20 -17.41 -2.92
C LEU A 275 -13.26 -16.00 -2.33
N ALA A 276 -12.19 -15.21 -2.43
CA ALA A 276 -12.17 -13.83 -1.94
C ALA A 276 -13.21 -12.97 -2.66
N MET A 277 -13.28 -13.04 -3.99
CA MET A 277 -14.26 -12.29 -4.79
C MET A 277 -15.70 -12.77 -4.51
N GLU A 278 -15.95 -14.08 -4.49
CA GLU A 278 -17.26 -14.67 -4.18
C GLU A 278 -17.77 -14.23 -2.81
N ARG A 279 -16.91 -14.26 -1.78
CA ARG A 279 -17.27 -13.83 -0.41
C ARG A 279 -17.56 -12.34 -0.32
N ALA A 280 -16.84 -11.50 -1.06
CA ALA A 280 -17.11 -10.06 -1.11
C ALA A 280 -18.46 -9.77 -1.78
N LEU A 281 -18.77 -10.47 -2.88
CA LEU A 281 -20.07 -10.39 -3.56
C LEU A 281 -21.20 -10.86 -2.64
N GLU A 282 -21.05 -12.01 -1.99
CA GLU A 282 -22.03 -12.57 -1.05
C GLU A 282 -22.39 -11.57 0.06
N GLN A 283 -21.39 -10.95 0.67
CA GLN A 283 -21.61 -9.94 1.71
C GLN A 283 -22.28 -8.66 1.18
N SER A 284 -21.94 -8.26 -0.04
CA SER A 284 -22.52 -7.06 -0.66
C SER A 284 -24.00 -7.23 -1.05
N GLY A 285 -24.43 -8.47 -1.24
CA GLY A 285 -25.73 -8.84 -1.81
C GLY A 285 -25.84 -8.59 -3.34
N LEU A 286 -24.75 -8.19 -3.99
CA LEU A 286 -24.70 -7.95 -5.44
C LEU A 286 -24.38 -9.24 -6.20
N GLN A 287 -24.95 -9.36 -7.40
CA GLN A 287 -24.59 -10.37 -8.38
C GLN A 287 -23.38 -9.92 -9.21
N ALA A 288 -22.67 -10.87 -9.79
CA ALA A 288 -21.45 -10.60 -10.54
C ALA A 288 -21.68 -9.69 -11.78
N ASP A 289 -22.87 -9.75 -12.39
CA ASP A 289 -23.27 -8.90 -13.52
C ASP A 289 -23.64 -7.46 -13.13
N GLN A 290 -23.68 -7.16 -11.83
CA GLN A 290 -23.90 -5.80 -11.30
C GLN A 290 -22.59 -5.06 -11.01
N ILE A 291 -21.43 -5.68 -11.25
CA ILE A 291 -20.14 -5.05 -10.99
C ILE A 291 -19.66 -4.31 -12.23
N ASP A 292 -19.56 -2.99 -12.13
CA ASP A 292 -19.16 -2.16 -13.28
C ASP A 292 -17.65 -2.20 -13.54
N TYR A 293 -16.85 -2.16 -12.46
CA TYR A 293 -15.40 -2.02 -12.55
C TYR A 293 -14.66 -2.90 -11.54
N LEU A 294 -13.60 -3.56 -12.01
CA LEU A 294 -12.63 -4.29 -11.18
C LEU A 294 -11.23 -3.67 -11.32
N ASN A 295 -10.68 -3.19 -10.20
CA ASN A 295 -9.25 -2.89 -10.08
C ASN A 295 -8.51 -4.17 -9.66
N ALA A 296 -7.81 -4.79 -10.61
CA ALA A 296 -7.12 -6.05 -10.40
C ALA A 296 -5.86 -5.92 -9.54
N HIS A 297 -5.50 -6.99 -8.84
CA HIS A 297 -4.22 -7.10 -8.16
C HIS A 297 -3.05 -7.13 -9.15
N ALA A 298 -3.24 -7.72 -10.33
CA ALA A 298 -2.27 -8.03 -11.38
C ALA A 298 -1.03 -7.15 -11.34
N THR A 299 0.08 -7.79 -10.97
CA THR A 299 1.33 -7.15 -10.58
C THR A 299 2.35 -7.17 -11.71
N SER A 300 1.96 -7.54 -12.93
CA SER A 300 2.89 -7.76 -14.05
C SER A 300 3.74 -9.03 -13.86
N THR A 301 3.21 -10.03 -13.16
CA THR A 301 3.89 -11.32 -12.99
C THR A 301 3.31 -12.36 -13.97
N PRO A 302 4.15 -13.21 -14.60
CA PRO A 302 3.64 -14.19 -15.58
C PRO A 302 2.54 -15.09 -15.02
N LEU A 303 2.79 -15.73 -13.87
CA LEU A 303 1.86 -16.66 -13.23
C LEU A 303 0.71 -15.94 -12.53
N GLY A 304 0.99 -14.91 -11.72
CA GLY A 304 -0.02 -14.21 -10.92
C GLY A 304 -1.13 -13.60 -11.77
N ASP A 305 -0.76 -12.82 -12.78
CA ASP A 305 -1.73 -12.16 -13.66
C ASP A 305 -2.58 -13.19 -14.46
N ALA A 306 -1.99 -14.33 -14.86
CA ALA A 306 -2.71 -15.37 -15.60
C ALA A 306 -3.73 -16.10 -14.71
N VAL A 307 -3.33 -16.40 -13.47
CA VAL A 307 -4.21 -17.02 -12.47
C VAL A 307 -5.36 -16.08 -12.10
N GLU A 308 -5.06 -14.81 -11.85
CA GLU A 308 -6.09 -13.83 -11.51
C GLU A 308 -7.07 -13.60 -12.68
N ALA A 309 -6.59 -13.50 -13.92
CA ALA A 309 -7.46 -13.38 -15.10
C ALA A 309 -8.40 -14.59 -15.23
N THR A 310 -7.92 -15.79 -14.91
CA THR A 310 -8.73 -17.02 -14.91
C THR A 310 -9.78 -16.98 -13.79
N ALA A 311 -9.39 -16.54 -12.59
CA ALA A 311 -10.31 -16.38 -11.46
C ALA A 311 -11.41 -15.35 -11.77
N ILE A 312 -11.06 -14.20 -12.33
CA ILE A 312 -12.02 -13.15 -12.74
C ILE A 312 -13.00 -13.73 -13.76
N LYS A 313 -12.50 -14.43 -14.79
CA LYS A 313 -13.38 -15.06 -15.78
C LYS A 313 -14.32 -16.10 -15.15
N SER A 314 -13.86 -16.82 -14.12
CA SER A 314 -14.68 -17.81 -13.41
C SER A 314 -15.81 -17.15 -12.61
N VAL A 315 -15.52 -16.04 -11.90
CA VAL A 315 -16.51 -15.36 -11.05
C VAL A 315 -17.50 -14.54 -11.87
N PHE A 316 -17.01 -13.80 -12.86
CA PHE A 316 -17.82 -12.86 -13.64
C PHE A 316 -18.41 -13.46 -14.92
N GLY A 317 -17.97 -14.65 -15.33
CA GLY A 317 -18.59 -15.45 -16.39
C GLY A 317 -18.89 -14.67 -17.68
N HIS A 318 -20.18 -14.59 -18.02
CA HIS A 318 -20.63 -13.86 -19.22
C HIS A 318 -20.35 -12.36 -19.14
N HIS A 319 -20.39 -11.75 -17.95
CA HIS A 319 -20.13 -10.32 -17.76
C HIS A 319 -18.70 -9.93 -18.17
N ALA A 320 -17.72 -10.79 -17.85
CA ALA A 320 -16.33 -10.59 -18.28
C ALA A 320 -16.12 -10.82 -19.79
N THR A 321 -16.89 -11.70 -20.42
CA THR A 321 -16.69 -12.08 -21.84
C THR A 321 -17.51 -11.26 -22.83
N SER A 322 -18.60 -10.65 -22.38
CA SER A 322 -19.43 -9.73 -23.17
C SER A 322 -18.83 -8.33 -23.29
N GLY A 323 -17.83 -7.99 -22.46
CA GLY A 323 -17.30 -6.64 -22.31
C GLY A 323 -18.13 -5.77 -21.37
N GLY A 324 -19.07 -6.34 -20.62
CA GLY A 324 -19.87 -5.63 -19.61
C GLY A 324 -19.09 -5.24 -18.35
N LEU A 325 -18.02 -5.98 -18.02
CA LEU A 325 -17.13 -5.66 -16.91
C LEU A 325 -15.92 -4.84 -17.38
N ALA A 326 -15.74 -3.62 -16.87
CA ALA A 326 -14.49 -2.89 -17.03
C ALA A 326 -13.42 -3.45 -16.07
N LEU A 327 -12.24 -3.74 -16.61
CA LEU A 327 -11.14 -4.35 -15.85
C LEU A 327 -9.83 -3.62 -16.16
N SER A 328 -9.09 -3.23 -15.14
CA SER A 328 -7.71 -2.74 -15.31
C SER A 328 -6.84 -3.02 -14.09
N SER A 329 -5.52 -2.86 -14.24
CA SER A 329 -4.59 -2.76 -13.10
C SER A 329 -3.84 -1.45 -13.19
N THR A 330 -3.96 -0.63 -12.16
CA THR A 330 -3.31 0.69 -12.08
C THR A 330 -1.82 0.60 -11.73
N LYS A 331 -1.30 -0.61 -11.48
CA LYS A 331 0.14 -0.84 -11.27
C LYS A 331 0.96 -0.61 -12.53
N VAL A 332 0.35 -0.45 -13.71
CA VAL A 332 1.04 0.00 -14.94
C VAL A 332 1.61 1.42 -14.82
N HIS A 333 0.92 2.29 -14.07
CA HIS A 333 1.30 3.69 -13.96
C HIS A 333 2.12 4.00 -12.69
N LEU A 334 1.95 3.20 -11.63
CA LEU A 334 2.52 3.41 -10.28
C LEU A 334 2.58 4.89 -9.89
N ILE A 335 1.46 5.58 -10.06
CA ILE A 335 1.41 7.03 -9.84
C ILE A 335 1.29 7.31 -8.37
N LEU A 336 2.25 8.09 -7.90
CA LEU A 336 2.30 8.61 -6.56
C LEU A 336 1.85 10.05 -6.61
N ARG A 337 1.03 10.42 -5.62
CA ARG A 337 0.21 11.62 -5.67
C ARG A 337 1.06 12.85 -5.98
N SER A 338 0.43 13.71 -6.77
CA SER A 338 0.52 15.16 -6.67
C SER A 338 -0.05 15.63 -5.34
#